data_AF-A0A8H6F0T4-F1
#
_entry.id   AF-A0A8H6F0T4-F1
#
_cell.length_a   1.000
_cell.length_b   1.000
_cell.length_c   1.000
_cell.angle_alpha   90.00
_cell.angle_beta   90.00
_cell.angle_gamma   90.00
#
_symmetry.space_group_name_H-M   'P 1'
#
loop_
_entity.id
_entity.type
_entity.pdbx_description
1 polymer ?
#
loop_
_entity_poly.entity_id
_entity_poly.type
_entity_poly.pdbx_seq_one_letter_code
_entity_poly.pdbx_strand_id
1 'polypeptide(L)'
;MEITDSLYEIYRLDEELVIKFSSTTQLSRRREVFIKNINKWIETHQELNTIPPKKSSYTTEATFELCSSSLPSSPVSFLKTSPNKIIKPRSANSSPTKIKNRSLNFSDLKNDSSRFKFKEKLESIESNKFNGLSLLERIKLKEKLRKQQEQDEISKQQAPQDKYQNYLLTKIPMIYNAIYQLYQCQPNNCKTFSTKKLIQTIQDSSSYPVIPDEIHDGMKLLSTKLPSKLDMIEKNDIKVIRVTNLNRDQDLKILDI
;
A
#
# COMPACT_ATOMS: atom_id res chain seq x y z
N MET A 1 25.85 -9.24 26.01
CA MET A 1 27.15 -9.55 25.40
C MET A 1 27.39 -8.53 24.29
N GLU A 2 28.38 -7.65 24.46
CA GLU A 2 28.71 -6.59 23.50
C GLU A 2 30.15 -6.81 23.03
N ILE A 3 30.32 -7.56 21.94
CA ILE A 3 31.64 -7.95 21.41
C ILE A 3 32.25 -6.84 20.53
N THR A 4 31.43 -5.87 20.12
CA THR A 4 31.72 -4.94 19.01
C THR A 4 31.39 -3.49 19.31
N ASP A 5 31.23 -3.12 20.58
CA ASP A 5 30.76 -1.78 20.97
C ASP A 5 31.67 -0.64 20.47
N SER A 6 32.94 -0.94 20.20
CA SER A 6 33.91 0.00 19.64
C SER A 6 33.98 0.04 18.11
N LEU A 7 33.26 -0.82 17.39
CA LEU A 7 33.31 -0.91 15.91
C LEU A 7 32.18 -0.14 15.22
N TYR A 8 31.16 0.26 15.98
CA TYR A 8 29.97 0.92 15.50
C TYR A 8 29.56 2.01 16.49
N GLU A 9 29.14 3.15 15.96
CA GLU A 9 28.51 4.21 16.73
C GLU A 9 27.00 4.07 16.53
N ILE A 10 26.28 3.83 17.62
CA ILE A 10 24.82 3.71 17.62
C ILE A 10 24.27 4.98 18.26
N TYR A 11 23.47 5.74 17.53
CA TYR A 11 22.81 6.93 18.04
C TYR A 11 21.37 7.02 17.53
N ARG A 12 20.56 7.85 18.18
CA ARG A 12 19.15 8.03 17.83
C ARG A 12 18.96 9.38 17.13
N LEU A 13 18.34 9.35 15.97
CA LEU A 13 18.02 10.55 15.18
C LEU A 13 16.54 10.49 14.81
N ASP A 14 15.75 11.49 15.22
CA ASP A 14 14.32 11.63 14.88
C ASP A 14 13.50 10.34 15.10
N GLU A 15 13.65 9.74 16.28
CA GLU A 15 13.07 8.46 16.71
C GLU A 15 13.61 7.18 16.06
N GLU A 16 14.41 7.29 14.99
CA GLU A 16 15.07 6.15 14.34
C GLU A 16 16.41 5.81 14.99
N LEU A 17 16.71 4.51 15.08
CA LEU A 17 18.01 4.01 15.56
C LEU A 17 18.96 3.93 14.36
N VAL A 18 20.02 4.75 14.38
CA VAL A 18 21.01 4.82 13.30
C VAL A 18 22.32 4.18 13.76
N ILE A 19 22.90 3.35 12.90
CA ILE A 19 24.18 2.69 13.12
C ILE A 19 25.17 3.21 12.09
N LYS A 20 26.28 3.79 12.56
CA LYS A 20 27.36 4.30 11.73
C LYS A 20 28.67 3.57 12.03
N PHE A 21 29.54 3.43 11.04
CA PHE A 21 30.91 2.95 11.28
C PHE A 21 31.72 4.01 12.02
N SER A 22 32.46 3.60 13.05
CA SER A 22 33.37 4.52 13.72
C SER A 22 34.52 4.92 12.79
N SER A 23 34.87 6.20 12.77
CA SER A 23 35.84 6.80 11.85
C SER A 23 37.26 6.25 11.96
N THR A 24 37.55 5.51 13.03
CA THR A 24 38.88 5.01 13.40
C THR A 24 39.25 3.65 12.81
N THR A 25 38.32 2.91 12.18
CA THR A 25 38.60 1.55 11.68
C THR A 25 38.52 1.41 10.16
N GLN A 26 39.65 1.06 9.55
CA GLN A 26 39.74 0.73 8.13
C GLN A 26 38.93 -0.54 7.81
N LEU A 27 38.07 -0.48 6.79
CA LEU A 27 37.07 -1.51 6.47
C LEU A 27 37.66 -2.93 6.39
N SER A 28 38.86 -3.07 5.82
CA SER A 28 39.56 -4.34 5.62
C SER A 28 39.95 -5.05 6.92
N ARG A 29 40.25 -4.31 8.00
CA ARG A 29 40.73 -4.89 9.27
C ARG A 29 39.61 -5.23 10.26
N ARG A 30 38.37 -4.83 9.99
CA ARG A 30 37.25 -4.98 10.94
C ARG A 30 36.89 -6.44 11.19
N ARG A 31 36.94 -7.27 10.16
CA ARG A 31 36.70 -8.71 10.27
C ARG A 31 37.73 -9.37 11.18
N GLU A 32 39.00 -9.00 11.03
CA GLU A 32 40.10 -9.54 11.84
C GLU A 32 39.97 -9.14 13.31
N VAL A 33 39.65 -7.87 13.58
CA VAL A 33 39.42 -7.35 14.94
C VAL A 33 38.22 -8.03 15.59
N PHE A 34 37.12 -8.23 14.85
CA PHE A 34 35.94 -8.94 15.33
C PHE A 34 36.26 -10.38 15.72
N ILE A 35 36.94 -11.12 14.84
CA ILE A 35 37.35 -12.51 15.09
C ILE A 35 38.26 -12.58 16.33
N LYS A 36 39.21 -11.65 16.45
CA LYS A 36 40.10 -11.56 17.61
C LYS A 36 39.33 -11.32 18.91
N ASN A 37 38.33 -10.43 18.90
CA ASN A 37 37.50 -10.14 20.08
C ASN A 37 36.62 -11.33 20.46
N ILE A 38 36.05 -12.05 19.48
CA ILE A 38 35.30 -13.28 19.73
C ILE A 38 36.20 -14.34 20.35
N ASN A 39 37.37 -14.61 19.77
CA ASN A 39 38.26 -15.65 20.26
C ASN A 39 38.75 -15.34 21.68
N LYS A 40 39.09 -14.07 21.95
CA LYS A 40 39.42 -13.60 23.30
C LYS A 40 38.25 -13.80 24.29
N TRP A 41 37.02 -13.55 23.84
CA TRP A 41 35.84 -13.79 24.69
C TRP A 41 35.64 -15.29 24.97
N ILE A 42 35.77 -16.15 23.96
CA ILE A 42 35.66 -17.61 24.09
C ILE A 42 36.72 -18.13 25.08
N GLU A 43 37.97 -17.69 24.94
CA GLU A 43 39.07 -18.06 25.84
C GLU A 43 38.80 -17.65 27.29
N THR A 44 38.19 -16.49 27.51
CA THR A 44 37.90 -15.97 28.86
C THR A 44 36.63 -16.56 29.49
N HIS A 45 35.79 -17.24 28.70
CA HIS A 45 34.48 -17.74 29.12
C HIS A 45 34.30 -19.23 28.78
N GLN A 46 35.38 -20.02 28.87
CA GLN A 46 35.36 -21.47 28.61
C GLN A 46 34.42 -22.26 29.54
N GLU A 47 34.12 -21.70 30.72
CA GLU A 47 33.23 -22.30 31.74
C GLU A 47 31.73 -22.18 31.38
N LEU A 48 31.38 -21.34 30.39
CA LEU A 48 29.99 -21.17 29.94
C LEU A 48 29.70 -22.14 28.80
N ASN A 49 29.04 -23.25 29.12
CA ASN A 49 28.56 -24.22 28.11
C ASN A 49 27.50 -23.64 27.15
N THR A 50 26.96 -22.45 27.45
CA THR A 50 25.96 -21.77 26.64
C THR A 50 26.25 -20.27 26.56
N ILE A 51 26.03 -19.68 25.38
CA ILE A 51 26.18 -18.24 25.18
C ILE A 51 25.04 -17.54 25.94
N PRO A 52 25.33 -16.65 26.90
CA PRO A 52 24.28 -16.00 27.68
C PRO A 52 23.39 -15.13 26.78
N PRO A 53 22.06 -15.26 26.85
CA PRO A 53 21.14 -14.46 26.05
C PRO A 53 21.32 -12.97 26.39
N LYS A 54 21.37 -12.14 25.36
CA LYS A 54 21.44 -10.67 25.52
C LYS A 54 20.18 -10.21 26.26
N LYS A 55 20.33 -9.72 27.49
CA LYS A 55 19.28 -8.90 28.12
C LYS A 55 19.19 -7.61 27.31
N SER A 56 18.17 -7.50 26.46
CA SER A 56 17.87 -6.27 25.73
C SER A 56 17.40 -5.22 26.73
N SER A 57 18.11 -4.11 26.85
CA SER A 57 17.65 -2.93 27.59
C SER A 57 16.70 -2.05 26.76
N TYR A 58 16.29 -2.51 25.57
CA TYR A 58 15.47 -1.79 24.62
C TYR A 58 14.51 -2.76 23.94
N THR A 59 13.44 -3.10 24.64
CA THR A 59 12.26 -3.76 24.07
C THR A 59 11.29 -2.66 23.65
N THR A 60 11.23 -2.35 22.36
CA THR A 60 9.96 -1.96 21.74
C THR A 60 9.35 -3.23 21.17
N GLU A 61 8.13 -3.50 21.59
CA GLU A 61 7.34 -4.68 21.24
C GLU A 61 7.20 -4.78 19.72
N ALA A 62 7.85 -5.78 19.13
CA ALA A 62 7.56 -6.26 17.81
C ALA A 62 7.14 -7.73 17.94
N THR A 63 5.84 -7.94 18.02
CA THR A 63 5.16 -9.23 18.00
C THR A 63 5.37 -9.86 16.63
N PHE A 64 6.30 -10.81 16.53
CA PHE A 64 6.37 -11.75 15.42
C PHE A 64 5.80 -13.08 15.93
N GLU A 65 4.55 -13.37 15.60
CA GLU A 65 3.99 -14.70 15.75
C GLU A 65 4.65 -15.63 14.72
N LEU A 66 5.51 -16.53 15.18
CA LEU A 66 5.85 -17.74 14.45
C LEU A 66 5.50 -18.94 15.30
N CYS A 67 4.48 -19.68 14.85
CA CYS A 67 4.17 -21.01 15.33
C CYS A 67 5.38 -21.94 15.15
N SER A 68 5.79 -22.61 16.22
CA SER A 68 6.60 -23.83 16.14
C SER A 68 6.21 -24.74 17.31
N SER A 69 5.48 -25.77 16.97
CA SER A 69 5.00 -26.85 17.81
C SER A 69 6.12 -27.80 18.22
N SER A 70 6.38 -27.94 19.52
CA SER A 70 6.83 -29.20 20.15
C SER A 70 6.86 -29.07 21.68
N LEU A 71 5.87 -29.66 22.34
CA LEU A 71 5.85 -30.05 23.76
C LEU A 71 6.92 -31.15 24.04
N PRO A 72 7.22 -31.59 25.29
CA PRO A 72 6.43 -31.40 26.53
C PRO A 72 7.24 -31.07 27.81
N SER A 73 6.58 -30.43 28.80
CA SER A 73 6.48 -30.97 30.18
C SER A 73 5.71 -30.05 31.12
N SER A 74 4.59 -30.59 31.59
CA SER A 74 3.92 -30.39 32.89
C SER A 74 3.04 -29.16 33.18
N PRO A 75 1.99 -29.35 34.02
CA PRO A 75 0.71 -28.68 33.87
C PRO A 75 0.43 -27.72 35.03
N VAL A 76 -0.17 -26.56 34.74
CA VAL A 76 -0.97 -25.84 35.73
C VAL A 76 -2.21 -25.28 35.06
N SER A 77 -3.34 -25.89 35.39
CA SER A 77 -4.68 -25.49 35.02
C SER A 77 -5.17 -24.32 35.88
N PHE A 78 -5.37 -23.12 35.33
CA PHE A 78 -6.34 -22.17 35.88
C PHE A 78 -7.02 -21.33 34.78
N LEU A 79 -8.33 -21.58 34.66
CA LEU A 79 -9.41 -20.62 34.41
C LEU A 79 -9.46 -19.90 33.05
N LYS A 80 -10.33 -20.45 32.19
CA LYS A 80 -11.06 -19.75 31.15
C LYS A 80 -11.89 -18.62 31.78
N THR A 81 -11.60 -17.37 31.45
CA THR A 81 -12.56 -16.26 31.56
C THR A 81 -12.63 -15.50 30.24
N SER A 82 -13.87 -15.27 29.82
CA SER A 82 -14.28 -14.57 28.60
C SER A 82 -13.71 -13.15 28.53
N PRO A 83 -13.34 -12.60 27.36
CA PRO A 83 -12.86 -11.23 27.28
C PRO A 83 -13.99 -10.26 27.63
N ASN A 84 -13.71 -9.42 28.62
CA ASN A 84 -14.58 -8.36 29.11
C ASN A 84 -15.03 -7.40 28.00
N LYS A 85 -16.32 -7.07 28.05
CA LYS A 85 -17.01 -6.05 27.26
C LYS A 85 -16.31 -4.68 27.42
N ILE A 86 -15.68 -4.18 26.35
CA ILE A 86 -15.13 -2.82 26.29
C ILE A 86 -16.30 -1.83 26.28
N ILE A 87 -16.55 -1.19 27.43
CA ILE A 87 -17.46 -0.04 27.52
C ILE A 87 -16.66 1.21 27.13
N LYS A 88 -16.98 1.81 25.98
CA LYS A 88 -16.42 3.10 25.59
C LYS A 88 -17.08 4.22 26.40
N PRO A 89 -16.33 5.15 27.01
CA PRO A 89 -16.93 6.32 27.63
C PRO A 89 -17.53 7.23 26.56
N ARG A 90 -18.79 7.59 26.77
CA ARG A 90 -19.55 8.55 25.98
C ARG A 90 -19.16 9.95 26.47
N SER A 91 -18.25 10.64 25.77
CA SER A 91 -18.09 12.08 25.94
C SER A 91 -18.84 12.81 24.82
N ALA A 92 -19.81 13.61 25.25
CA ALA A 92 -20.47 14.61 24.43
C ALA A 92 -19.78 15.97 24.69
N ASN A 93 -19.68 16.76 23.61
CA ASN A 93 -19.56 18.24 23.53
C ASN A 93 -18.24 18.87 23.05
N SER A 94 -18.42 19.62 21.94
CA SER A 94 -17.67 20.80 21.44
C SER A 94 -16.31 20.54 20.77
N SER A 95 -15.92 21.13 19.63
CA SER A 95 -16.34 22.36 18.93
C SER A 95 -16.12 22.23 17.39
N PRO A 96 -16.79 23.04 16.54
CA PRO A 96 -16.77 22.90 15.09
C PRO A 96 -15.75 23.83 14.43
N THR A 97 -14.47 23.50 14.45
CA THR A 97 -13.48 24.21 13.60
C THR A 97 -12.28 23.31 13.29
N LYS A 98 -12.43 22.45 12.28
CA LYS A 98 -11.35 22.12 11.33
C LYS A 98 -11.92 21.25 10.22
N ILE A 99 -12.25 21.86 9.08
CA ILE A 99 -12.35 21.15 7.81
C ILE A 99 -10.90 20.83 7.41
N LYS A 100 -10.31 19.82 8.05
CA LYS A 100 -9.05 19.23 7.60
C LYS A 100 -9.41 17.93 6.90
N ASN A 101 -9.32 18.00 5.58
CA ASN A 101 -9.28 16.91 4.65
C ASN A 101 -10.59 16.10 4.57
N ARG A 102 -11.12 16.07 3.36
CA ARG A 102 -11.99 15.01 2.84
C ARG A 102 -11.22 13.68 2.91
N SER A 103 -10.89 13.20 4.10
CA SER A 103 -10.61 11.78 4.28
C SER A 103 -11.87 11.12 3.79
N LEU A 104 -11.77 10.29 2.74
CA LEU A 104 -12.81 9.36 2.36
C LEU A 104 -13.33 8.73 3.66
N ASN A 105 -14.52 9.17 4.09
CA ASN A 105 -15.10 8.73 5.33
C ASN A 105 -15.38 7.25 5.14
N PHE A 106 -14.48 6.39 5.63
CA PHE A 106 -14.66 4.94 5.57
C PHE A 106 -15.94 4.49 6.28
N SER A 107 -16.59 5.38 7.06
CA SER A 107 -17.94 5.18 7.59
C SER A 107 -19.00 5.04 6.51
N ASP A 108 -18.84 5.70 5.35
CA ASP A 108 -19.86 5.72 4.28
C ASP A 108 -19.85 4.41 3.47
N LEU A 109 -18.74 3.67 3.52
CA LEU A 109 -18.60 2.32 2.94
C LEU A 109 -19.04 1.22 3.90
N LYS A 110 -19.42 1.53 5.15
CA LYS A 110 -19.89 0.52 6.10
C LYS A 110 -21.33 0.18 5.82
N ASN A 111 -21.59 -1.12 5.65
CA ASN A 111 -22.94 -1.65 5.65
C ASN A 111 -23.44 -1.75 7.10
N ASP A 112 -23.93 -0.64 7.64
CA ASP A 112 -24.39 -0.56 9.03
C ASP A 112 -25.69 -1.35 9.24
N SER A 113 -25.74 -2.08 10.36
CA SER A 113 -26.91 -2.78 10.91
C SER A 113 -28.18 -1.92 10.99
N SER A 114 -28.04 -0.60 11.06
CA SER A 114 -29.15 0.36 11.00
C SER A 114 -29.97 0.26 9.70
N ARG A 115 -29.39 -0.26 8.60
CA ARG A 115 -30.08 -0.54 7.32
C ARG A 115 -30.97 -1.78 7.36
N PHE A 116 -30.74 -2.71 8.30
CA PHE A 116 -31.46 -3.98 8.41
C PHE A 116 -32.60 -3.96 9.43
N LYS A 117 -32.82 -2.84 10.10
CA LYS A 117 -33.98 -2.69 11.00
C LYS A 117 -35.23 -2.49 10.16
N PHE A 118 -36.19 -3.41 10.30
CA PHE A 118 -37.51 -3.26 9.70
C PHE A 118 -38.15 -1.97 10.25
N LYS A 119 -38.29 -0.97 9.37
CA LYS A 119 -39.10 0.20 9.66
C LYS A 119 -40.46 -0.06 9.05
N GLU A 120 -41.48 -0.16 9.87
CA GLU A 120 -42.86 -0.27 9.39
C GLU A 120 -43.16 0.93 8.47
N LYS A 121 -43.55 0.63 7.24
CA LYS A 121 -43.74 1.61 6.17
C LYS A 121 -45.22 1.97 6.10
N LEU A 122 -45.62 2.95 6.91
CA LEU A 122 -46.94 3.59 6.77
C LEU A 122 -46.97 4.41 5.47
N GLU A 123 -47.97 4.15 4.62
CA GLU A 123 -48.10 4.77 3.28
C GLU A 123 -48.12 6.31 3.33
N SER A 124 -48.75 6.90 4.33
CA SER A 124 -48.83 8.36 4.54
C SER A 124 -47.48 9.01 4.85
N ILE A 125 -46.55 8.26 5.43
CA ILE A 125 -45.19 8.72 5.72
C ILE A 125 -44.29 8.47 4.52
N GLU A 126 -44.51 7.38 3.76
CA GLU A 126 -43.77 7.14 2.53
C GLU A 126 -44.14 8.13 1.42
N SER A 127 -45.41 8.46 1.23
CA SER A 127 -45.83 9.46 0.25
C SER A 127 -45.15 10.80 0.51
N ASN A 128 -45.13 11.28 1.76
CA ASN A 128 -44.45 12.53 2.14
C ASN A 128 -42.93 12.51 1.88
N LYS A 129 -42.24 11.37 2.04
CA LYS A 129 -40.80 11.25 1.74
C LYS A 129 -40.49 11.36 0.25
N PHE A 130 -41.44 11.04 -0.60
CA PHE A 130 -41.30 11.07 -2.06
C PHE A 130 -42.17 12.16 -2.68
N ASN A 131 -42.27 13.32 -2.03
CA ASN A 131 -42.98 14.49 -2.55
C ASN A 131 -44.48 14.26 -2.85
N GLY A 132 -45.12 13.34 -2.13
CA GLY A 132 -46.52 12.99 -2.31
C GLY A 132 -46.81 12.01 -3.46
N LEU A 133 -45.80 11.56 -4.20
CA LEU A 133 -45.98 10.70 -5.37
C LEU A 133 -46.40 9.28 -4.99
N SER A 134 -47.41 8.78 -5.69
CA SER A 134 -47.85 7.39 -5.61
C SER A 134 -46.73 6.43 -6.04
N LEU A 135 -46.77 5.18 -5.59
CA LEU A 135 -45.84 4.13 -6.00
C LEU A 135 -45.84 3.95 -7.52
N LEU A 136 -47.01 3.99 -8.16
CA LEU A 136 -47.13 3.87 -9.62
C LEU A 136 -46.47 5.04 -10.34
N GLU A 137 -46.62 6.25 -9.81
CA GLU A 137 -45.98 7.46 -10.35
C GLU A 137 -44.46 7.39 -10.18
N ARG A 138 -43.98 6.91 -9.03
CA ARG A 138 -42.55 6.65 -8.79
C ARG A 138 -42.00 5.61 -9.74
N ILE A 139 -42.71 4.50 -9.99
CA ILE A 139 -42.30 3.48 -10.95
C ILE A 139 -42.24 4.07 -12.36
N LYS A 140 -43.28 4.82 -12.76
CA LYS A 140 -43.33 5.49 -14.07
C LYS A 140 -42.21 6.52 -14.24
N LEU A 141 -41.91 7.31 -13.21
CA LEU A 141 -40.79 8.25 -13.19
C LEU A 141 -39.45 7.53 -13.24
N LYS A 142 -39.27 6.45 -12.48
CA LYS A 142 -38.04 5.63 -12.50
C LYS A 142 -37.81 5.03 -13.89
N GLU A 143 -38.85 4.55 -14.55
CA GLU A 143 -38.78 4.04 -15.92
C GLU A 143 -38.47 5.16 -16.92
N LYS A 144 -39.09 6.35 -16.76
CA LYS A 144 -38.79 7.52 -17.59
C LYS A 144 -37.35 8.01 -17.42
N LEU A 145 -36.85 8.05 -16.19
CA LEU A 145 -35.47 8.41 -15.86
C LEU A 145 -34.51 7.33 -16.35
N ARG A 146 -34.85 6.04 -16.28
CA ARG A 146 -34.02 4.97 -16.86
C ARG A 146 -33.95 5.10 -18.37
N LYS A 147 -35.06 5.40 -19.06
CA LYS A 147 -35.07 5.63 -20.51
C LYS A 147 -34.32 6.90 -20.92
N GLN A 148 -34.43 7.99 -20.14
CA GLN A 148 -33.61 9.18 -20.34
C GLN A 148 -32.14 8.91 -20.06
N GLN A 149 -31.81 8.13 -19.02
CA GLN A 149 -30.47 7.67 -18.77
C GLN A 149 -29.98 6.76 -19.89
N GLU A 150 -30.75 5.82 -20.43
CA GLU A 150 -30.36 4.98 -21.56
C GLU A 150 -30.14 5.80 -22.84
N GLN A 151 -30.97 6.82 -23.11
CA GLN A 151 -30.76 7.77 -24.21
C GLN A 151 -29.52 8.65 -23.99
N ASP A 152 -29.33 9.13 -22.77
CA ASP A 152 -28.12 9.83 -22.35
C ASP A 152 -26.91 8.89 -22.37
N GLU A 153 -27.05 7.59 -22.11
CA GLU A 153 -26.01 6.54 -22.09
C GLU A 153 -25.68 6.07 -23.49
N ILE A 154 -26.53 6.26 -24.49
CA ILE A 154 -26.08 6.18 -25.90
C ILE A 154 -25.11 7.35 -26.21
N SER A 155 -25.22 8.47 -25.48
CA SER A 155 -24.26 9.59 -25.51
C SER A 155 -23.14 9.45 -24.43
N LYS A 156 -23.40 8.74 -23.33
CA LYS A 156 -22.55 8.49 -22.15
C LYS A 156 -22.04 7.05 -22.09
N GLN A 157 -22.06 6.26 -23.17
CA GLN A 157 -21.25 5.05 -23.28
C GLN A 157 -19.75 5.41 -23.19
N GLN A 158 -19.44 6.68 -23.44
CA GLN A 158 -18.21 7.34 -23.00
C GLN A 158 -18.05 7.33 -21.46
N ALA A 159 -19.07 7.58 -20.63
CA ALA A 159 -18.93 7.71 -19.18
C ALA A 159 -18.35 6.50 -18.42
N PRO A 160 -18.66 5.21 -18.71
CA PRO A 160 -17.94 4.08 -18.14
C PRO A 160 -16.48 3.99 -18.62
N GLN A 161 -16.24 4.25 -19.91
CA GLN A 161 -14.89 4.26 -20.47
C GLN A 161 -14.06 5.43 -19.94
N ASP A 162 -14.66 6.61 -19.77
CA ASP A 162 -14.05 7.81 -19.21
C ASP A 162 -13.77 7.61 -17.72
N LYS A 163 -14.67 6.94 -16.98
CA LYS A 163 -14.40 6.53 -15.60
C LYS A 163 -13.20 5.59 -15.55
N TYR A 164 -13.11 4.64 -16.47
CA TYR A 164 -11.96 3.73 -16.56
C TYR A 164 -10.68 4.46 -16.96
N GLN A 165 -10.72 5.37 -17.93
CA GLN A 165 -9.58 6.20 -18.30
C GLN A 165 -9.12 7.09 -17.15
N ASN A 166 -10.04 7.75 -16.45
CA ASN A 166 -9.74 8.54 -15.26
C ASN A 166 -9.16 7.68 -14.14
N TYR A 167 -9.68 6.46 -13.95
CA TYR A 167 -9.10 5.50 -13.02
C TYR A 167 -7.66 5.12 -13.42
N LEU A 168 -7.40 4.84 -14.70
CA LEU A 168 -6.06 4.57 -15.20
C LEU A 168 -5.10 5.75 -15.02
N LEU A 169 -5.57 6.99 -15.21
CA LEU A 169 -4.77 8.20 -14.96
C LEU A 169 -4.25 8.24 -13.52
N THR A 170 -5.04 7.79 -12.54
CA THR A 170 -4.56 7.70 -11.14
C THR A 170 -3.41 6.70 -10.94
N LYS A 171 -3.27 5.72 -11.84
CA LYS A 171 -2.23 4.68 -11.80
C LYS A 171 -0.99 5.02 -12.63
N ILE A 172 -1.12 5.93 -13.61
CA ILE A 172 -0.02 6.38 -14.46
C ILE A 172 1.23 6.82 -13.68
N PRO A 173 1.16 7.63 -12.60
CA PRO A 173 2.37 8.07 -11.92
C PRO A 173 3.18 6.89 -11.36
N MET A 174 2.51 5.86 -10.85
CA MET A 174 3.15 4.65 -10.35
C MET A 174 3.86 3.89 -11.48
N ILE A 175 3.16 3.68 -12.60
CA ILE A 175 3.68 2.97 -13.78
C ILE A 175 4.88 3.73 -14.38
N TYR A 176 4.75 5.05 -14.54
CA TYR A 176 5.82 5.92 -15.04
C TYR A 176 7.05 5.88 -14.13
N ASN A 177 6.86 5.96 -12.81
CA ASN A 177 7.96 5.92 -11.85
C ASN A 177 8.75 4.62 -11.94
N ALA A 178 8.07 3.48 -12.05
CA ALA A 178 8.73 2.18 -12.21
C ALA A 178 9.55 2.12 -13.51
N ILE A 179 8.97 2.57 -14.64
CA ILE A 179 9.69 2.64 -15.93
C ILE A 179 10.89 3.57 -15.82
N TYR A 180 10.74 4.73 -15.19
CA TYR A 180 11.80 5.71 -15.01
C TYR A 180 12.95 5.17 -14.17
N GLN A 181 12.67 4.50 -13.06
CA GLN A 181 13.70 3.88 -12.22
C GLN A 181 14.46 2.78 -12.97
N LEU A 182 13.73 1.88 -13.64
CA LEU A 182 14.33 0.84 -14.47
C LEU A 182 15.16 1.41 -15.62
N TYR A 183 14.70 2.51 -16.19
CA TYR A 183 15.47 3.26 -17.18
C TYR A 183 16.76 3.79 -16.55
N GLN A 184 16.75 4.45 -15.39
CA GLN A 184 17.98 5.02 -14.81
C GLN A 184 19.03 3.97 -14.39
N CYS A 185 18.62 2.76 -14.01
CA CYS A 185 19.55 1.69 -13.60
C CYS A 185 20.37 1.05 -14.74
N GLN A 186 20.14 1.45 -15.99
CA GLN A 186 20.70 0.76 -17.16
C GLN A 186 21.76 1.63 -17.87
N PRO A 187 22.87 1.06 -18.37
CA PRO A 187 24.03 1.85 -18.77
C PRO A 187 23.98 2.55 -20.16
N ASN A 188 22.98 2.34 -21.03
CA ASN A 188 22.97 2.87 -22.42
C ASN A 188 21.67 3.58 -22.85
N ASN A 189 21.73 4.61 -23.71
CA ASN A 189 20.59 5.39 -24.17
C ASN A 189 19.82 4.73 -25.34
N CYS A 190 18.85 3.87 -25.00
CA CYS A 190 17.66 3.41 -25.74
C CYS A 190 17.37 2.02 -25.19
N LYS A 191 16.30 1.88 -24.41
CA LYS A 191 16.07 0.66 -23.63
C LYS A 191 14.74 0.07 -24.03
N THR A 192 14.78 -1.19 -24.42
CA THR A 192 13.58 -1.96 -24.72
C THR A 192 13.32 -2.90 -23.56
N PHE A 193 12.14 -2.81 -22.97
CA PHE A 193 11.73 -3.63 -21.84
C PHE A 193 10.60 -4.56 -22.27
N SER A 194 10.67 -5.83 -21.86
CA SER A 194 9.55 -6.76 -22.04
C SER A 194 8.38 -6.32 -21.17
N THR A 195 7.20 -6.19 -21.77
CA THR A 195 5.97 -5.78 -21.07
C THR A 195 5.64 -6.74 -19.93
N LYS A 196 5.85 -8.05 -20.11
CA LYS A 196 5.61 -9.07 -19.07
C LYS A 196 6.50 -8.84 -17.83
N LYS A 197 7.79 -8.58 -18.04
CA LYS A 197 8.73 -8.31 -16.94
C LYS A 197 8.40 -7.00 -16.24
N LEU A 198 8.01 -5.98 -17.00
CA LEU A 198 7.65 -4.68 -16.47
C LEU A 198 6.36 -4.73 -15.64
N ILE A 199 5.33 -5.43 -16.11
CA ILE A 199 4.09 -5.71 -15.36
C ILE A 199 4.42 -6.37 -14.03
N GLN A 200 5.19 -7.46 -14.05
CA GLN A 200 5.58 -8.16 -12.82
C GLN A 200 6.31 -7.22 -11.84
N THR A 201 7.28 -6.46 -12.34
CA THR A 201 8.03 -5.50 -11.51
C THR A 201 7.11 -4.46 -10.87
N ILE A 202 6.13 -3.95 -11.63
CA ILE A 202 5.17 -2.97 -11.13
C ILE A 202 4.26 -3.61 -10.07
N GLN A 203 3.76 -4.82 -10.29
CA GLN A 203 2.96 -5.54 -9.30
C GLN A 203 3.74 -5.79 -8.01
N ASP A 204 4.99 -6.26 -8.12
CA ASP A 204 5.86 -6.53 -6.96
C ASP A 204 6.19 -5.25 -6.18
N SER A 205 6.25 -4.10 -6.87
CA SER A 205 6.51 -2.79 -6.25
C SER A 205 5.26 -2.09 -5.67
N SER A 206 4.07 -2.61 -5.96
CA SER A 206 2.81 -1.97 -5.58
C SER A 206 2.34 -2.39 -4.19
N SER A 207 1.89 -1.43 -3.38
CA SER A 207 1.35 -1.72 -2.04
C SER A 207 -0.04 -2.35 -2.08
N TYR A 208 -0.75 -2.19 -3.19
CA TYR A 208 -2.09 -2.74 -3.41
C TYR A 208 -2.08 -3.61 -4.67
N PRO A 209 -2.82 -4.73 -4.70
CA PRO A 209 -2.87 -5.58 -5.87
C PRO A 209 -3.37 -4.79 -7.08
N VAL A 210 -2.56 -4.78 -8.15
CA VAL A 210 -2.89 -4.14 -9.44
C VAL A 210 -3.04 -5.23 -10.49
N ILE A 211 -4.07 -5.12 -11.32
CA ILE A 211 -4.37 -6.11 -12.36
C ILE A 211 -3.36 -5.96 -13.51
N PRO A 212 -2.81 -7.05 -14.09
CA PRO A 212 -1.86 -6.99 -15.21
C PRO A 212 -2.35 -6.16 -16.39
N ASP A 213 -3.63 -6.31 -16.75
CA ASP A 213 -4.25 -5.63 -17.88
C ASP A 213 -4.37 -4.12 -17.64
N GLU A 214 -4.60 -3.68 -16.40
CA GLU A 214 -4.62 -2.25 -16.05
C GLU A 214 -3.23 -1.62 -16.22
N ILE A 215 -2.17 -2.36 -15.88
CA ILE A 215 -0.79 -1.90 -16.06
C ILE A 215 -0.49 -1.80 -17.55
N HIS A 216 -0.90 -2.79 -18.34
CA HIS A 216 -0.77 -2.79 -19.79
C HIS A 216 -1.49 -1.60 -20.43
N ASP A 217 -2.74 -1.36 -20.08
CA ASP A 217 -3.53 -0.23 -20.57
C ASP A 217 -2.93 1.10 -20.13
N GLY A 218 -2.43 1.20 -18.90
CA GLY A 218 -1.72 2.38 -18.40
C GLY A 218 -0.42 2.66 -19.16
N MET A 219 0.32 1.62 -19.55
CA MET A 219 1.52 1.76 -20.39
C MET A 219 1.17 2.19 -21.82
N LYS A 220 0.09 1.66 -22.39
CA LYS A 220 -0.43 2.10 -23.68
C LYS A 220 -0.84 3.58 -23.63
N LEU A 221 -1.53 3.99 -22.57
CA LEU A 221 -1.91 5.39 -22.34
C LEU A 221 -0.69 6.31 -22.14
N LEU A 222 0.37 5.83 -21.50
CA LEU A 222 1.65 6.53 -21.40
C LEU A 222 2.30 6.73 -22.77
N SER A 223 2.28 5.72 -23.64
CA SER A 223 2.81 5.83 -25.00
C SER A 223 2.01 6.82 -25.85
N THR A 224 0.68 6.90 -25.67
CA THR A 224 -0.13 7.92 -26.39
C THR A 224 0.10 9.34 -25.87
N LYS A 225 0.37 9.50 -24.56
CA LYS A 225 0.66 10.82 -23.95
C LYS A 225 2.09 11.30 -24.19
N LEU A 226 3.07 10.39 -24.28
CA LEU A 226 4.49 10.69 -24.49
C LEU A 226 5.06 9.96 -25.72
N PRO A 227 4.52 10.22 -26.93
CA PRO A 227 4.84 9.43 -28.13
C PRO A 227 6.30 9.57 -28.59
N SER A 228 6.96 10.68 -28.27
CA SER A 228 8.37 10.90 -28.61
C SER A 228 9.35 10.18 -27.68
N LYS A 229 8.88 9.68 -26.52
CA LYS A 229 9.72 9.09 -25.47
C LYS A 229 9.41 7.63 -25.21
N LEU A 230 8.15 7.23 -25.33
CA LEU A 230 7.64 5.90 -25.08
C LEU A 230 6.91 5.36 -26.30
N ASP A 231 7.40 4.25 -26.84
CA ASP A 231 6.77 3.54 -27.96
C ASP A 231 6.48 2.09 -27.55
N MET A 232 5.23 1.67 -27.71
CA MET A 232 4.80 0.31 -27.40
C MET A 232 4.69 -0.50 -28.69
N ILE A 233 5.49 -1.57 -28.79
CA ILE A 233 5.59 -2.41 -29.98
C ILE A 233 4.97 -3.78 -29.64
N GLU A 234 3.91 -4.14 -30.37
CA GLU A 234 3.24 -5.44 -30.27
C GLU A 234 3.32 -6.16 -31.62
N LYS A 235 4.04 -7.29 -31.69
CA LYS A 235 4.13 -8.12 -32.91
C LYS A 235 4.22 -9.59 -32.54
N ASN A 236 3.33 -10.41 -33.12
CA ASN A 236 3.36 -11.88 -33.06
C ASN A 236 3.66 -12.40 -31.63
N ASP A 237 2.82 -12.01 -30.67
CA ASP A 237 2.91 -12.28 -29.22
C ASP A 237 4.05 -11.61 -28.43
N ILE A 238 4.98 -10.93 -29.10
CA ILE A 238 6.01 -10.15 -28.42
C ILE A 238 5.47 -8.75 -28.14
N LYS A 239 5.35 -8.42 -26.86
CA LYS A 239 5.01 -7.09 -26.36
C LYS A 239 6.20 -6.47 -25.65
N VAL A 240 6.67 -5.34 -26.18
CA VAL A 240 7.79 -4.59 -25.62
C VAL A 240 7.51 -3.10 -25.60
N ILE A 241 8.15 -2.41 -24.66
CA ILE A 241 8.16 -0.95 -24.56
C ILE A 241 9.56 -0.45 -24.82
N ARG A 242 9.68 0.42 -25.83
CA ARG A 242 10.90 1.15 -26.12
C ARG A 242 10.84 2.50 -25.42
N VAL A 243 11.88 2.79 -24.65
CA VAL A 243 12.02 3.99 -23.82
C VAL A 243 13.22 4.78 -24.28
N THR A 244 13.02 6.07 -24.50
CA THR A 244 14.04 7.02 -24.95
C THR A 244 13.95 8.32 -24.15
N ASN A 245 15.10 8.76 -23.64
CA ASN A 245 15.32 10.08 -23.02
C ASN A 245 14.17 10.59 -22.12
N LEU A 246 13.90 9.86 -21.03
CA LEU A 246 12.91 10.27 -20.03
C LEU A 246 13.42 11.44 -19.19
N ASN A 247 12.59 12.46 -19.02
CA ASN A 247 12.84 13.59 -18.13
C ASN A 247 11.65 13.73 -17.17
N ARG A 248 11.84 13.26 -15.94
CA ARG A 248 10.80 13.20 -14.90
C ARG A 248 10.02 14.52 -14.76
N ASP A 249 10.71 15.64 -14.65
CA ASP A 249 10.06 16.91 -14.30
C ASP A 249 9.25 17.50 -15.46
N GLN A 250 9.67 17.25 -16.69
CA GLN A 250 8.93 17.66 -17.88
C GLN A 250 7.78 16.69 -18.19
N ASP A 251 8.02 15.40 -18.01
CA ASP A 251 7.07 14.35 -18.37
C ASP A 251 5.88 14.33 -17.42
N LEU A 252 6.09 14.51 -16.12
CA LEU A 252 4.99 14.57 -15.15
C LEU A 252 4.06 15.76 -15.40
N LYS A 253 4.59 16.91 -15.85
CA LYS A 253 3.78 18.08 -16.23
C LYS A 253 2.89 17.80 -17.44
N ILE A 254 3.39 17.06 -18.44
CA ILE A 254 2.60 16.69 -19.64
C ILE A 254 1.51 15.67 -19.28
N LEU A 255 1.78 14.82 -18.28
CA LEU A 255 0.83 13.83 -17.81
C LEU A 255 -0.29 14.42 -16.93
N ASP A 256 -0.26 15.73 -16.65
CA ASP A 256 -1.25 16.47 -15.85
C ASP A 256 -1.42 15.88 -14.44
N ILE A 257 -0.29 15.49 -13.84
CA ILE A 257 -0.14 14.88 -12.50
C ILE A 257 0.66 15.81 -11.60
#